data_AF-A0A024G7W5-F1
#
_entry.id   AF-A0A024G7W5-F1
#
_cell.length_a   1.000
_cell.length_b   1.000
_cell.length_c   1.000
_cell.angle_alpha   90.00
_cell.angle_beta   90.00
_cell.angle_gamma   90.00
#
_symmetry.space_group_name_H-M   'P 1'
#
loop_
_entity.id
_entity.type
_entity.pdbx_description
1 polymer ?
#
loop_
_entity_poly.entity_id
_entity_poly.type
_entity_poly.pdbx_seq_one_letter_code
_entity_poly.pdbx_strand_id
1 'polypeptide(L)'
;MASMTRPIHRAYIDVLQWKCGRNAHVRSIQLIAYKIPHTCQHRKQCTMSEISVMSTNSGAQPSPLVKRRVAIVAGYNGSGYHGVQLNPNVPTIENELRKAMFQIGALRESNYQDLNKIDWSRSSRTDKGVHASTIVFAGKLLLDEDVIDPVTGRVSGLTKALNANLPPNIRVFSVTRVCNSFNARTECALREYEYFLPLAFLSASCITKNQQLMKGQMKIMVQRFFSALKQYEGIHDFHNFTRSRAHFYKLHEKKMQKYNRRNAEATEEDTSSASIGTNEAPAAPGDTAFHFRPKLPRHRRAVYQCRGSLIEDFYGEPYIKIHITGQAFLLHQIRCMIGGAISFATNGMSNTVFDASLYTDQIVRVPIAPAEGLLLRSNSFGGKRHRVSLMRDWNTDLSTNSPSVHRVLLSDREVALARTFRHEVIYREITRAWRNLEGLGAPWEAWCEYLRINLDKNDELLSEPRLSAILLERKEQKAHLQQRHAAFILQNRLDWMTQKHRRRDVLPKQFATALCMHFIIAPGSFVVYLQNGIIEHLKQGKLPLHSTEQEILSYASAYGVEKLAKEGMELETKS
;
A
#
# COMPACT_ATOMS: atom_id res chain seq x y z
N MET A 1 13.93 -23.21 24.61
CA MET A 1 13.11 -22.54 25.66
C MET A 1 13.80 -21.23 26.04
N ALA A 2 13.00 -20.19 26.31
CA ALA A 2 13.38 -18.80 26.60
C ALA A 2 14.11 -18.03 25.47
N SER A 3 13.34 -17.60 24.46
CA SER A 3 13.73 -16.55 23.51
C SER A 3 13.37 -15.19 24.11
N MET A 4 14.37 -14.36 24.42
CA MET A 4 14.20 -12.96 24.78
C MET A 4 13.85 -12.14 23.54
N THR A 5 12.59 -12.20 23.12
CA THR A 5 11.97 -11.10 22.38
C THR A 5 11.49 -10.08 23.40
N ARG A 6 12.09 -8.88 23.44
CA ARG A 6 11.53 -7.77 24.23
C ARG A 6 10.13 -7.45 23.67
N PRO A 7 9.08 -7.50 24.48
CA PRO A 7 7.74 -7.11 24.06
C PRO A 7 7.63 -5.59 24.14
N ILE A 8 7.34 -4.92 23.01
CA ILE A 8 6.81 -3.57 23.04
C ILE A 8 5.30 -3.69 23.33
N HIS A 9 4.95 -3.96 24.59
CA HIS A 9 3.57 -3.87 25.12
C HIS A 9 3.56 -3.79 26.66
N ARG A 10 2.65 -2.94 27.18
CA ARG A 10 2.41 -2.46 28.58
C ARG A 10 3.21 -1.21 28.96
N ALA A 11 2.64 -0.14 29.53
CA ALA A 11 1.30 0.22 30.03
C ALA A 11 1.19 1.77 29.90
N TYR A 12 0.03 2.40 29.74
CA TYR A 12 -1.01 2.61 30.76
C TYR A 12 -2.38 2.75 30.08
N ILE A 13 -3.41 2.13 30.66
CA ILE A 13 -4.81 2.43 30.38
C ILE A 13 -5.16 3.64 31.23
N ASP A 14 -5.15 4.82 30.64
CA ASP A 14 -5.91 5.95 31.18
C ASP A 14 -7.15 6.11 30.33
N VAL A 15 -8.29 5.68 30.89
CA VAL A 15 -9.61 6.01 30.39
C VAL A 15 -9.81 7.50 30.59
N LEU A 16 -9.41 8.32 29.62
CA LEU A 16 -9.81 9.73 29.58
C LEU A 16 -11.29 9.81 29.19
N GLN A 17 -12.15 9.71 30.20
CA GLN A 17 -13.55 10.11 30.08
C GLN A 17 -13.62 11.58 29.65
N TRP A 18 -14.30 11.81 28.54
CA TRP A 18 -14.61 13.13 28.03
C TRP A 18 -15.62 13.81 28.97
N LYS A 19 -15.14 14.67 29.88
CA LYS A 19 -16.00 15.62 30.61
C LYS A 19 -15.85 17.00 29.98
N CYS A 20 -16.97 17.49 29.45
CA CYS A 20 -17.14 18.87 28.99
C CYS A 20 -17.04 19.79 30.21
N GLY A 21 -15.93 20.54 30.33
CA GLY A 21 -15.68 21.52 31.39
C GLY A 21 -15.36 22.88 30.77
N ARG A 22 -16.13 23.89 31.18
CA ARG A 22 -16.02 25.30 30.73
C ARG A 22 -14.79 25.97 31.37
N ASN A 23 -14.23 26.91 30.61
CA ASN A 23 -13.31 28.00 31.00
C ASN A 23 -11.88 27.65 31.45
N ALA A 24 -10.88 28.01 30.64
CA ALA A 24 -10.01 29.16 30.90
C ALA A 24 -8.96 29.37 29.77
N HIS A 25 -8.90 30.63 29.30
CA HIS A 25 -7.84 31.32 28.53
C HIS A 25 -7.09 30.58 27.41
N VAL A 26 -7.66 30.67 26.20
CA VAL A 26 -6.92 30.52 24.94
C VAL A 26 -6.68 31.92 24.36
N ARG A 27 -5.40 32.27 24.14
CA ARG A 27 -5.04 33.42 23.30
C ARG A 27 -5.65 33.23 21.91
N SER A 28 -6.58 34.10 21.56
CA SER A 28 -7.34 34.10 20.31
C SER A 28 -6.40 34.35 19.13
N ILE A 29 -6.30 33.36 18.24
CA ILE A 29 -5.80 33.57 16.87
C ILE A 29 -6.97 34.09 16.05
N GLN A 30 -6.87 35.34 15.58
CA GLN A 30 -7.78 35.88 14.58
C GLN A 30 -7.47 35.21 13.23
N LEU A 31 -8.32 34.25 12.83
CA LEU A 31 -8.40 33.77 11.46
C LEU A 31 -9.43 34.63 10.74
N ILE A 32 -8.99 35.33 9.69
CA ILE A 32 -9.84 36.12 8.80
C ILE A 32 -10.76 35.15 8.06
N ALA A 33 -12.01 35.06 8.51
CA ALA A 33 -13.07 34.39 7.78
C ALA A 33 -13.45 35.27 6.58
N TYR A 34 -13.12 34.83 5.37
CA TYR A 34 -13.72 35.39 4.16
C TYR A 34 -15.19 34.94 4.10
N LYS A 35 -16.12 35.86 4.38
CA LYS A 35 -17.55 35.67 4.07
C LYS A 35 -17.69 35.55 2.54
N ILE A 36 -18.02 34.36 2.06
CA ILE A 36 -18.53 34.18 0.69
C ILE A 36 -19.99 34.67 0.69
N PRO A 37 -20.40 35.59 -0.20
CA PRO A 37 -21.77 36.06 -0.24
C PRO A 37 -22.68 34.95 -0.77
N HIS A 38 -23.66 34.56 0.04
CA HIS A 38 -24.81 33.79 -0.43
C HIS A 38 -25.64 34.68 -1.36
N THR A 39 -25.86 34.21 -2.59
CA THR A 39 -26.85 34.76 -3.51
C THR A 39 -28.24 34.57 -2.92
N CYS A 40 -28.81 35.63 -2.35
CA CYS A 40 -30.23 35.72 -2.03
C CYS A 40 -30.88 36.70 -3.03
N GLN A 41 -31.69 36.16 -3.93
CA GLN A 41 -32.58 36.96 -4.77
C GLN A 41 -33.67 37.53 -3.86
N HIS A 42 -33.64 38.82 -3.56
CA HIS A 42 -34.79 39.72 -3.67
C HIS A 42 -34.39 41.17 -3.35
N ARG A 43 -34.78 42.03 -4.29
CA ARG A 43 -34.69 43.50 -4.34
C ARG A 43 -35.36 44.14 -3.11
N LYS A 44 -34.67 45.08 -2.43
CA LYS A 44 -35.18 46.43 -2.06
C LYS A 44 -34.10 47.24 -1.31
N GLN A 45 -34.08 48.53 -1.61
CA GLN A 45 -33.12 49.56 -1.18
C GLN A 45 -33.01 49.68 0.35
N CYS A 46 -31.78 49.85 0.86
CA CYS A 46 -31.52 50.64 2.06
C CYS A 46 -30.09 51.19 2.03
N THR A 47 -29.98 52.49 2.28
CA THR A 47 -28.80 53.35 2.22
C THR A 47 -27.80 53.11 3.35
N MET A 48 -26.55 53.51 3.12
CA MET A 48 -25.42 53.42 4.06
C MET A 48 -25.69 54.23 5.34
N SER A 49 -25.37 53.63 6.49
CA SER A 49 -25.07 54.37 7.72
C SER A 49 -23.88 53.70 8.41
N GLU A 50 -22.85 54.49 8.63
CA GLU A 50 -21.57 54.15 9.26
C GLU A 50 -21.76 53.62 10.68
N ILE A 51 -21.06 52.53 11.01
CA ILE A 51 -20.82 52.12 12.39
C ILE A 51 -19.31 52.03 12.57
N SER A 52 -18.73 53.02 13.25
CA SER A 52 -17.35 53.01 13.70
C SER A 52 -17.17 51.94 14.77
N VAL A 53 -16.35 50.93 14.50
CA VAL A 53 -15.88 50.00 15.54
C VAL A 53 -14.43 50.33 15.83
N MET A 54 -14.21 50.76 17.08
CA MET A 54 -12.91 51.15 17.63
C MET A 54 -11.87 50.04 17.48
N SER A 55 -10.74 50.42 16.89
CA SER A 55 -9.54 49.60 16.72
C SER A 55 -8.83 49.45 18.06
N THR A 56 -8.69 48.22 18.55
CA THR A 56 -7.62 47.87 19.49
C THR A 56 -6.40 47.42 18.68
N ASN A 57 -5.43 48.32 18.56
CA ASN A 57 -4.12 48.09 17.96
C ASN A 57 -3.37 46.94 18.66
N SER A 58 -3.10 45.86 17.93
CA SER A 58 -1.87 45.07 18.10
C SER A 58 -1.18 44.98 16.73
N GLY A 59 -0.25 45.89 16.50
CA GLY A 59 0.45 46.12 15.23
C GLY A 59 1.49 45.06 14.88
N ALA A 60 1.08 43.82 14.64
CA ALA A 60 1.88 42.84 13.92
C ALA A 60 1.23 42.62 12.55
N GLN A 61 1.86 43.12 11.49
CA GLN A 61 1.46 42.76 10.13
C GLN A 61 1.60 41.24 9.97
N PRO A 62 0.56 40.51 9.52
CA PRO A 62 0.66 39.08 9.33
C PRO A 62 1.77 38.79 8.32
N SER A 63 2.67 37.88 8.69
CA SER A 63 3.74 37.40 7.82
C SER A 63 3.15 36.86 6.51
N PRO A 64 3.85 37.03 5.38
CA PRO A 64 3.32 36.64 4.08
C PRO A 64 3.19 35.12 4.00
N LEU A 65 2.03 34.62 3.56
CA LEU A 65 1.83 33.19 3.33
C LEU A 65 2.66 32.71 2.14
N VAL A 66 3.46 31.66 2.36
CA VAL A 66 4.34 31.08 1.35
C VAL A 66 3.91 29.65 1.00
N LYS A 67 4.06 29.26 -0.27
CA LYS A 67 3.86 27.86 -0.68
C LYS A 67 4.97 26.97 -0.11
N ARG A 68 4.60 25.97 0.68
CA ARG A 68 5.52 24.97 1.26
C ARG A 68 5.02 23.55 1.03
N ARG A 69 5.95 22.64 0.72
CA ARG A 69 5.65 21.21 0.56
C ARG A 69 5.39 20.60 1.93
N VAL A 70 4.21 20.02 2.10
CA VAL A 70 3.83 19.29 3.31
C VAL A 70 3.46 17.85 3.00
N ALA A 71 3.63 16.99 3.99
CA ALA A 71 3.01 15.68 4.09
C ALA A 71 1.87 15.76 5.10
N ILE A 72 0.72 15.17 4.75
CA ILE A 72 -0.49 15.09 5.57
C ILE A 72 -0.76 13.61 5.83
N VAL A 73 -0.75 13.19 7.10
CA VAL A 73 -1.13 11.83 7.48
C VAL A 73 -2.59 11.84 7.92
N ALA A 74 -3.41 11.00 7.29
CA ALA A 74 -4.84 10.95 7.56
C ALA A 74 -5.36 9.51 7.61
N GLY A 75 -6.50 9.34 8.27
CA GLY A 75 -7.31 8.13 8.28
C GLY A 75 -8.74 8.45 7.87
N TYR A 76 -9.42 7.49 7.26
CA TYR A 76 -10.81 7.64 6.85
C TYR A 76 -11.54 6.30 6.81
N ASN A 77 -12.84 6.39 7.06
CA ASN A 77 -13.80 5.38 6.68
C ASN A 77 -14.22 5.60 5.20
N GLY A 78 -13.99 4.60 4.35
CA GLY A 78 -14.31 4.66 2.91
C GLY A 78 -15.78 4.44 2.55
N SER A 79 -16.65 4.04 3.49
CA SER A 79 -18.09 3.88 3.23
C SER A 79 -18.71 5.18 2.73
N GLY A 80 -19.49 5.08 1.64
CA GLY A 80 -20.13 6.23 1.00
C GLY A 80 -19.22 7.02 0.04
N TYR A 81 -17.94 6.67 -0.09
CA TYR A 81 -17.01 7.32 -1.01
C TYR A 81 -16.64 6.42 -2.20
N HIS A 82 -16.46 7.04 -3.37
CA HIS A 82 -15.99 6.39 -4.60
C HIS A 82 -14.46 6.30 -4.69
N GLY A 83 -13.84 6.02 -3.54
CA GLY A 83 -12.40 5.90 -3.39
C GLY A 83 -11.72 7.21 -2.98
N VAL A 84 -10.39 7.16 -2.91
CA VAL A 84 -9.59 8.29 -2.43
C VAL A 84 -9.42 9.39 -3.47
N GLN A 85 -9.21 9.00 -4.73
CA GLN A 85 -8.79 9.92 -5.78
C GLN A 85 -9.93 10.84 -6.20
N LEU A 86 -9.66 12.13 -6.37
CA LEU A 86 -10.60 13.09 -6.92
C LEU A 86 -11.16 12.61 -8.28
N ASN A 87 -12.48 12.56 -8.37
CA ASN A 87 -13.23 12.19 -9.57
C ASN A 87 -14.48 13.09 -9.67
N PRO A 88 -14.88 13.56 -10.87
CA PRO A 88 -16.04 14.45 -11.01
C PRO A 88 -17.34 13.79 -10.53
N ASN A 89 -18.24 14.60 -9.97
CA ASN A 89 -19.63 14.24 -9.64
C ASN A 89 -19.82 13.09 -8.64
N VAL A 90 -18.76 12.65 -7.94
CA VAL A 90 -18.85 11.63 -6.91
C VAL A 90 -18.13 12.07 -5.63
N PRO A 91 -18.61 11.67 -4.44
CA PRO A 91 -17.89 11.92 -3.19
C PRO A 91 -16.59 11.11 -3.15
N THR A 92 -15.49 11.79 -2.86
CA THR A 92 -14.15 11.18 -2.70
C THR A 92 -13.43 11.83 -1.52
N ILE A 93 -12.48 11.09 -0.93
CA ILE A 93 -11.73 11.56 0.25
C ILE A 93 -10.93 12.83 -0.08
N GLU A 94 -10.33 12.89 -1.27
CA GLU A 94 -9.60 14.08 -1.69
C GLU A 94 -10.48 15.27 -1.96
N ASN A 95 -11.73 15.07 -2.36
CA ASN A 95 -12.67 16.19 -2.49
C ASN A 95 -12.93 16.83 -1.12
N GLU A 96 -13.12 16.03 -0.07
CA GLU A 96 -13.31 16.52 1.29
C GLU A 96 -12.05 17.21 1.84
N LEU A 97 -10.87 16.61 1.65
CA LEU A 97 -9.60 17.27 2.00
C LEU A 97 -9.40 18.59 1.23
N ARG A 98 -9.74 18.62 -0.06
CA ARG A 98 -9.63 19.82 -0.90
C ARG A 98 -10.54 20.94 -0.41
N LYS A 99 -11.81 20.63 -0.10
CA LYS A 99 -12.75 21.60 0.48
C LYS A 99 -12.23 22.13 1.82
N ALA A 100 -11.77 21.25 2.71
CA ALA A 100 -11.24 21.64 4.02
C ALA A 100 -9.98 22.52 3.89
N MET A 101 -9.03 22.17 3.01
CA MET A 101 -7.83 22.96 2.76
C MET A 101 -8.16 24.34 2.16
N PHE A 102 -9.19 24.44 1.32
CA PHE A 102 -9.63 25.70 0.74
C PHE A 102 -10.32 26.59 1.77
N GLN A 103 -11.22 26.04 2.58
CA GLN A 103 -11.95 26.76 3.64
C GLN A 103 -11.03 27.40 4.67
N ILE A 104 -9.89 26.77 4.99
CA ILE A 104 -8.91 27.32 5.93
C ILE A 104 -7.86 28.24 5.29
N GLY A 105 -8.00 28.56 4.00
CA GLY A 105 -7.07 29.44 3.28
C GLY A 105 -5.73 28.82 2.88
N ALA A 106 -5.57 27.50 2.99
CA ALA A 106 -4.33 26.80 2.63
C ALA A 106 -4.16 26.60 1.11
N LEU A 107 -5.19 26.91 0.31
CA LEU A 107 -5.19 26.85 -1.15
C LEU A 107 -5.58 28.21 -1.76
N ARG A 108 -4.96 28.54 -2.90
CA ARG A 108 -5.44 29.64 -3.76
C ARG A 108 -6.62 29.14 -4.61
N GLU A 109 -7.53 30.05 -4.93
CA GLU A 109 -8.64 29.80 -5.86
C GLU A 109 -8.17 29.17 -7.18
N SER A 110 -7.08 29.71 -7.75
CA SER A 110 -6.52 29.22 -9.01
C SER A 110 -5.99 27.77 -8.98
N ASN A 111 -5.79 27.21 -7.78
CA ASN A 111 -5.38 25.82 -7.56
C ASN A 111 -6.57 24.91 -7.19
N TYR A 112 -7.75 25.46 -6.86
CA TYR A 112 -8.85 24.70 -6.27
C TYR A 112 -9.39 23.61 -7.22
N GLN A 113 -9.51 23.92 -8.51
CA GLN A 113 -10.01 22.94 -9.48
C GLN A 113 -8.97 21.87 -9.86
N ASP A 114 -7.68 22.19 -9.80
CA ASP A 114 -6.59 21.32 -10.26
C ASP A 114 -5.50 21.16 -9.19
N LEU A 115 -5.57 20.05 -8.47
CA LEU A 115 -4.59 19.67 -7.44
C LEU A 115 -3.20 19.38 -8.03
N ASN A 116 -3.04 19.21 -9.35
CA ASN A 116 -1.72 19.06 -9.96
C ASN A 116 -0.89 20.35 -9.82
N LYS A 117 -1.53 21.53 -9.77
CA LYS A 117 -0.85 22.84 -9.58
C LYS A 117 -0.16 22.98 -8.21
N ILE A 118 -0.43 22.08 -7.28
CA ILE A 118 0.22 22.00 -5.97
C ILE A 118 1.06 20.73 -5.80
N ASP A 119 1.38 20.03 -6.89
CA ASP A 119 2.10 18.76 -6.88
C ASP A 119 1.46 17.69 -5.98
N TRP A 120 0.13 17.64 -5.93
CA TRP A 120 -0.61 16.74 -5.04
C TRP A 120 -0.34 15.27 -5.37
N SER A 121 0.01 14.51 -4.33
CA SER A 121 0.34 13.08 -4.40
C SER A 121 -0.24 12.35 -3.19
N ARG A 122 -0.42 11.03 -3.35
CA ARG A 122 -0.96 10.13 -2.32
C ARG A 122 -0.17 8.82 -2.31
N SER A 123 0.06 8.24 -1.14
CA SER A 123 0.84 7.00 -1.00
C SER A 123 0.16 5.79 -1.63
N SER A 124 -1.17 5.75 -1.58
CA SER A 124 -1.98 4.64 -2.06
C SER A 124 -3.27 5.13 -2.72
N ARG A 125 -3.78 4.38 -3.70
CA ARG A 125 -5.08 4.63 -4.33
C ARG A 125 -6.06 3.57 -3.85
N THR A 126 -6.84 3.90 -2.82
CA THR A 126 -7.91 3.00 -2.34
C THR A 126 -9.13 3.11 -3.25
N ASP A 127 -9.76 1.96 -3.48
CA ASP A 127 -10.96 1.82 -4.30
C ASP A 127 -12.23 2.26 -3.55
N LYS A 128 -13.38 2.27 -4.23
CA LYS A 128 -14.70 2.53 -3.63
C LYS A 128 -14.91 1.68 -2.38
N GLY A 129 -15.35 2.31 -1.29
CA GLY A 129 -15.65 1.64 -0.02
C GLY A 129 -14.42 1.28 0.84
N VAL A 130 -13.20 1.28 0.30
CA VAL A 130 -12.00 0.82 1.03
C VAL A 130 -11.55 1.86 2.06
N HIS A 131 -11.31 1.42 3.30
CA HIS A 131 -10.89 2.27 4.42
C HIS A 131 -9.37 2.51 4.45
N ALA A 132 -8.91 3.51 5.20
CA ALA A 132 -7.47 3.72 5.47
C ALA A 132 -7.24 4.22 6.89
N SER A 133 -6.27 3.64 7.60
CA SER A 133 -5.89 4.09 8.94
C SER A 133 -4.79 5.14 8.92
N THR A 134 -3.77 5.00 8.05
CA THR A 134 -2.69 5.97 7.93
C THR A 134 -2.24 6.10 6.47
N ILE A 135 -3.04 6.81 5.67
CA ILE A 135 -2.63 7.24 4.33
C ILE A 135 -1.78 8.51 4.43
N VAL A 136 -0.86 8.72 3.48
CA VAL A 136 -0.07 9.94 3.39
C VAL A 136 -0.39 10.65 2.09
N PHE A 137 -0.77 11.92 2.19
CA PHE A 137 -0.84 12.85 1.08
C PHE A 137 0.37 13.79 1.12
N ALA A 138 0.77 14.33 -0.03
CA ALA A 138 1.78 15.38 -0.06
C ALA A 138 1.51 16.38 -1.19
N GLY A 139 1.64 17.66 -0.89
CA GLY A 139 1.42 18.77 -1.83
C GLY A 139 1.93 20.10 -1.26
N LYS A 140 1.83 21.18 -2.05
CA LYS A 140 2.25 22.53 -1.67
C LYS A 140 1.06 23.33 -1.14
N LEU A 141 1.09 23.72 0.12
CA LEU A 141 0.06 24.55 0.76
C LEU A 141 0.59 25.95 1.05
N LEU A 142 -0.32 26.93 1.11
CA LEU A 142 -0.01 28.27 1.61
C LEU A 142 0.06 28.24 3.14
N LEU A 143 1.21 28.56 3.69
CA LEU A 143 1.47 28.55 5.12
C LEU A 143 2.20 29.81 5.55
N ASP A 144 1.94 30.25 6.76
CA ASP A 144 2.83 31.11 7.51
C ASP A 144 4.08 30.29 7.90
N GLU A 145 5.28 30.85 7.77
CA GLU A 145 6.50 30.15 8.16
C GLU A 145 6.69 30.10 9.68
N ASP A 146 6.14 31.06 10.41
CA ASP A 146 6.30 31.20 11.87
C ASP A 146 5.60 30.09 12.64
N VAL A 147 4.61 29.43 12.02
CA VAL A 147 3.91 28.28 12.60
C VAL A 147 4.60 26.95 12.33
N ILE A 148 5.73 26.94 11.61
CA ILE A 148 6.47 25.72 11.26
C ILE A 148 7.60 25.49 12.26
N ASP A 149 7.52 24.41 13.02
CA ASP A 149 8.59 23.99 13.91
C ASP A 149 9.86 23.66 13.08
N PRO A 150 11.01 24.29 13.34
CA PRO A 150 12.20 24.13 12.51
C PRO A 150 12.83 22.73 12.60
N VAL A 151 12.73 22.09 13.77
CA VAL A 151 13.34 20.79 14.06
C VAL A 151 12.53 19.67 13.43
N THR A 152 11.25 19.61 13.76
CA THR A 152 10.32 18.54 13.40
C THR A 152 9.59 18.81 12.09
N GLY A 153 9.50 20.06 11.65
CA GLY A 153 8.70 20.48 10.51
C GLY A 153 7.19 20.55 10.79
N ARG A 154 6.74 20.36 12.02
CA ARG A 154 5.29 20.37 12.35
C ARG A 154 4.68 21.73 12.07
N VAL A 155 3.48 21.73 11.48
CA VAL A 155 2.74 22.96 11.21
C VAL A 155 1.68 23.15 12.29
N SER A 156 1.94 24.08 13.22
CA SER A 156 1.08 24.34 14.37
C SER A 156 -0.32 24.79 13.94
N GLY A 157 -1.35 24.32 14.64
CA GLY A 157 -2.76 24.67 14.38
C GLY A 157 -3.40 24.05 13.13
N LEU A 158 -2.62 23.72 12.08
CA LEU A 158 -3.15 23.28 10.80
C LEU A 158 -3.93 21.96 10.87
N THR A 159 -3.42 20.98 11.63
CA THR A 159 -4.14 19.70 11.87
C THR A 159 -5.52 19.95 12.49
N LYS A 160 -5.62 20.85 13.47
CA LYS A 160 -6.87 21.20 14.15
C LYS A 160 -7.83 21.92 13.19
N ALA A 161 -7.31 22.87 12.41
CA ALA A 161 -8.09 23.62 11.44
C ALA A 161 -8.68 22.73 10.33
N LEU A 162 -7.89 21.80 9.79
CA LEU A 162 -8.38 20.81 8.81
C LEU A 162 -9.48 19.94 9.44
N ASN A 163 -9.24 19.41 10.63
CA ASN A 163 -10.19 18.53 11.31
C ASN A 163 -11.51 19.18 11.70
N ALA A 164 -11.54 20.50 11.90
CA ALA A 164 -12.76 21.26 12.15
C ALA A 164 -13.63 21.40 10.89
N ASN A 165 -13.04 21.25 9.70
CA ASN A 165 -13.70 21.36 8.40
C ASN A 165 -13.85 20.00 7.70
N LEU A 166 -13.50 18.90 8.38
CA LEU A 166 -13.64 17.54 7.88
C LEU A 166 -14.78 16.82 8.60
N PRO A 167 -15.53 15.95 7.90
CA PRO A 167 -16.53 15.11 8.54
C PRO A 167 -15.87 14.15 9.55
N PRO A 168 -16.60 13.67 10.58
CA PRO A 168 -16.02 12.87 11.66
C PRO A 168 -15.43 11.53 11.19
N ASN A 169 -15.83 11.06 10.01
CA ASN A 169 -15.33 9.84 9.38
C ASN A 169 -14.02 10.03 8.59
N ILE A 170 -13.46 11.25 8.55
CA ILE A 170 -12.14 11.57 8.01
C ILE A 170 -11.36 12.35 9.07
N ARG A 171 -10.13 11.90 9.39
CA ARG A 171 -9.30 12.52 10.43
C ARG A 171 -7.88 12.71 9.94
N VAL A 172 -7.37 13.93 10.04
CA VAL A 172 -5.95 14.25 9.87
C VAL A 172 -5.26 14.06 11.22
N PHE A 173 -4.20 13.27 11.26
CA PHE A 173 -3.40 13.06 12.48
C PHE A 173 -2.26 14.06 12.57
N SER A 174 -1.68 14.42 11.42
CA SER A 174 -0.56 15.33 11.38
C SER A 174 -0.36 16.03 10.04
N VAL A 175 0.29 17.20 10.10
CA VAL A 175 0.81 17.92 8.94
C VAL A 175 2.24 18.35 9.22
N THR A 176 3.16 17.97 8.32
CA THR A 176 4.61 18.18 8.48
C THR A 176 5.21 18.74 7.20
N ARG A 177 5.97 19.84 7.29
CA ARG A 177 6.82 20.35 6.20
C ARG A 177 7.90 19.32 5.86
N VAL A 178 7.99 18.98 4.58
CA VAL A 178 8.93 18.00 4.03
C VAL A 178 9.77 18.63 2.92
N CYS A 179 10.79 17.91 2.45
CA CYS A 179 11.61 18.39 1.34
C CYS A 179 10.77 18.59 0.06
N ASN A 180 11.15 19.58 -0.76
CA ASN A 180 10.37 19.97 -1.95
C ASN A 180 10.15 18.84 -2.97
N SER A 181 11.09 17.90 -3.03
CA SER A 181 11.03 16.75 -3.94
C SER A 181 10.19 15.58 -3.39
N PHE A 182 9.74 15.64 -2.13
CA PHE A 182 9.04 14.51 -1.52
C PHE A 182 7.76 14.18 -2.27
N ASN A 183 7.62 12.94 -2.73
CA ASN A 183 6.40 12.47 -3.38
C ASN A 183 5.87 11.21 -2.69
N ALA A 184 4.67 11.31 -2.10
CA ALA A 184 4.09 10.25 -1.29
C ALA A 184 3.88 8.95 -2.08
N ARG A 185 3.67 9.01 -3.41
CA ARG A 185 3.44 7.83 -4.26
C ARG A 185 4.76 7.09 -4.54
N THR A 186 5.76 7.82 -5.01
CA THR A 186 7.01 7.23 -5.53
C THR A 186 7.99 6.86 -4.43
N GLU A 187 7.93 7.52 -3.27
CA GLU A 187 8.78 7.23 -2.11
C GLU A 187 8.14 6.26 -1.12
N CYS A 188 6.86 5.91 -1.31
CA CYS A 188 6.24 4.85 -0.53
C CYS A 188 6.78 3.49 -0.99
N ALA A 189 7.52 2.84 -0.11
CA ALA A 189 8.22 1.58 -0.33
C ALA A 189 7.31 0.38 -0.09
N LEU A 190 6.54 0.39 1.02
CA LEU A 190 5.68 -0.72 1.43
C LEU A 190 4.28 -0.23 1.76
N ARG A 191 3.29 -1.08 1.51
CA ARG A 191 1.91 -0.90 2.00
C ARG A 191 1.52 -2.12 2.83
N GLU A 192 0.87 -1.85 3.95
CA GLU A 192 0.26 -2.87 4.79
C GLU A 192 -1.26 -2.75 4.71
N TYR A 193 -1.91 -3.85 4.41
CA TYR A 193 -3.36 -3.97 4.37
C TYR A 193 -3.84 -4.98 5.41
N GLU A 194 -5.01 -4.70 5.94
CA GLU A 194 -5.80 -5.65 6.71
C GLU A 194 -7.08 -5.96 5.93
N TYR A 195 -7.52 -7.21 6.04
CA TYR A 195 -8.85 -7.60 5.60
C TYR A 195 -9.56 -8.38 6.71
N PHE A 196 -10.79 -7.99 7.00
CA PHE A 196 -11.65 -8.67 7.97
C PHE A 196 -12.73 -9.44 7.22
N LEU A 197 -12.70 -10.76 7.38
CA LEU A 197 -13.64 -11.69 6.77
C LEU A 197 -14.43 -12.39 7.88
N PRO A 198 -15.77 -12.26 7.96
CA PRO A 198 -16.54 -13.02 8.93
C PRO A 198 -16.32 -14.52 8.75
N LEU A 199 -16.15 -15.28 9.83
CA LEU A 199 -15.82 -16.71 9.74
C LEU A 199 -16.88 -17.51 8.96
N ALA A 200 -18.14 -17.08 9.03
CA ALA A 200 -19.26 -17.65 8.28
C ALA A 200 -19.01 -17.71 6.76
N PHE A 201 -18.10 -16.88 6.20
CA PHE A 201 -17.77 -16.89 4.77
C PHE A 201 -17.00 -18.12 4.31
N LEU A 202 -16.36 -18.84 5.24
CA LEU A 202 -15.78 -20.14 4.95
C LEU A 202 -16.79 -21.28 5.10
N SER A 203 -18.01 -21.03 5.57
CA SER A 203 -19.04 -22.06 5.62
C SER A 203 -19.49 -22.43 4.21
N ALA A 204 -19.74 -23.70 3.94
CA ALA A 204 -19.98 -24.19 2.58
C ALA A 204 -21.32 -23.75 1.97
N SER A 205 -22.16 -22.97 2.65
CA SER A 205 -23.45 -22.51 2.09
C SER A 205 -23.29 -21.73 0.78
N CYS A 206 -22.09 -21.19 0.51
CA CYS A 206 -21.75 -20.48 -0.73
C CYS A 206 -21.52 -21.39 -1.94
N ILE A 207 -21.17 -22.67 -1.72
CA ILE A 207 -20.68 -23.58 -2.78
C ILE A 207 -21.42 -24.93 -2.80
N THR A 208 -21.77 -25.49 -1.64
CA THR A 208 -22.33 -26.85 -1.52
C THR A 208 -23.69 -26.80 -0.83
N LYS A 209 -24.73 -27.36 -1.47
CA LYS A 209 -26.10 -27.44 -0.92
C LYS A 209 -26.25 -28.39 0.28
N ASN A 210 -25.24 -29.23 0.57
CA ASN A 210 -25.33 -30.29 1.56
C ASN A 210 -24.76 -29.87 2.94
N GLN A 211 -25.61 -29.26 3.76
CA GLN A 211 -25.25 -28.70 5.07
C GLN A 211 -24.85 -29.75 6.13
N GLN A 212 -25.19 -31.05 5.95
CA GLN A 212 -24.94 -32.09 6.95
C GLN A 212 -23.47 -32.57 7.01
N LEU A 213 -22.68 -32.44 5.94
CA LEU A 213 -21.24 -32.79 5.93
C LEU A 213 -20.36 -31.81 6.73
N MET A 214 -20.94 -30.73 7.27
CA MET A 214 -20.21 -29.50 7.64
C MET A 214 -19.81 -29.38 9.10
N LYS A 215 -20.45 -30.12 10.02
CA LYS A 215 -20.06 -30.09 11.44
C LYS A 215 -18.66 -30.69 11.58
N GLY A 216 -17.69 -29.86 11.97
CA GLY A 216 -16.29 -30.26 12.19
C GLY A 216 -15.29 -29.87 11.08
N GLN A 217 -15.75 -29.41 9.91
CA GLN A 217 -14.84 -29.06 8.80
C GLN A 217 -14.31 -27.63 8.83
N MET A 218 -14.90 -26.73 9.62
CA MET A 218 -14.48 -25.31 9.70
C MET A 218 -12.99 -25.15 10.02
N LYS A 219 -12.47 -25.96 10.95
CA LYS A 219 -11.05 -25.94 11.30
C LYS A 219 -10.15 -26.27 10.10
N ILE A 220 -10.55 -27.26 9.30
CA ILE A 220 -9.83 -27.67 8.08
C ILE A 220 -9.90 -26.55 7.04
N MET A 221 -11.06 -25.92 6.84
CA MET A 221 -11.24 -24.82 5.90
C MET A 221 -10.39 -23.60 6.28
N VAL A 222 -10.35 -23.23 7.56
CA VAL A 222 -9.48 -22.17 8.07
C VAL A 222 -8.00 -22.51 7.81
N GLN A 223 -7.58 -23.76 8.04
CA GLN A 223 -6.21 -24.19 7.76
C GLN A 223 -5.88 -24.12 6.26
N ARG A 224 -6.79 -24.57 5.39
CA ARG A 224 -6.65 -24.44 3.93
C ARG A 224 -6.62 -22.97 3.48
N PHE A 225 -7.42 -22.12 4.10
CA PHE A 225 -7.41 -20.69 3.83
C PHE A 225 -6.04 -20.08 4.18
N PHE A 226 -5.50 -20.41 5.35
CA PHE A 226 -4.18 -19.95 5.77
C PHE A 226 -3.05 -20.50 4.89
N SER A 227 -3.14 -21.76 4.44
CA SER A 227 -2.16 -22.31 3.51
C SER A 227 -2.21 -21.60 2.16
N ALA A 228 -3.39 -21.28 1.62
CA ALA A 228 -3.54 -20.48 0.40
C ALA A 228 -2.93 -19.07 0.54
N LEU A 229 -3.19 -18.38 1.65
CA LEU A 229 -2.61 -17.05 1.90
C LEU A 229 -1.08 -17.08 1.84
N LYS A 230 -0.47 -18.12 2.42
CA LYS A 230 0.98 -18.30 2.45
C LYS A 230 1.58 -18.45 1.05
N GLN A 231 0.87 -19.09 0.11
CA GLN A 231 1.34 -19.29 -1.25
C GLN A 231 1.52 -17.97 -2.03
N TYR A 232 0.78 -16.92 -1.68
CA TYR A 232 0.94 -15.63 -2.33
C TYR A 232 2.24 -14.92 -1.99
N GLU A 233 2.94 -15.30 -0.92
CA GLU A 233 4.23 -14.69 -0.56
C GLU A 233 5.28 -14.97 -1.64
N GLY A 234 6.11 -13.97 -1.93
CA GLY A 234 7.12 -14.00 -3.00
C GLY A 234 6.80 -13.05 -4.15
N ILE A 235 7.52 -13.26 -5.26
CA ILE A 235 7.39 -12.46 -6.48
C ILE A 235 6.70 -13.29 -7.55
N HIS A 236 5.43 -12.96 -7.81
CA HIS A 236 4.61 -13.68 -8.77
C HIS A 236 4.08 -12.75 -9.86
N ASP A 237 3.63 -13.35 -10.96
CA ASP A 237 2.87 -12.65 -11.99
C ASP A 237 1.37 -12.69 -11.62
N PHE A 238 0.85 -11.59 -11.08
CA PHE A 238 -0.52 -11.50 -10.59
C PHE A 238 -1.53 -11.15 -11.70
N HIS A 239 -1.30 -11.58 -12.95
CA HIS A 239 -2.17 -11.26 -14.10
C HIS A 239 -3.63 -11.76 -13.93
N ASN A 240 -3.81 -12.91 -13.29
CA ASN A 240 -5.14 -13.43 -12.95
C ASN A 240 -5.81 -12.65 -11.79
N PHE A 241 -5.04 -11.90 -11.00
CA PHE A 241 -5.49 -11.18 -9.80
C PHE A 241 -5.68 -9.67 -10.06
N THR A 242 -6.18 -9.25 -11.21
CA THR A 242 -6.54 -7.84 -11.47
C THR A 242 -7.70 -7.76 -12.45
N ARG A 243 -8.49 -6.69 -12.40
CA ARG A 243 -9.48 -6.38 -13.47
C ARG A 243 -8.96 -5.24 -14.37
N SER A 244 -9.64 -5.00 -15.49
CA SER A 244 -9.22 -4.11 -16.58
C SER A 244 -7.97 -4.58 -17.36
N ARG A 245 -7.91 -5.87 -17.67
CA ARG A 245 -6.78 -6.54 -18.33
C ARG A 245 -6.58 -6.07 -19.78
N ALA A 246 -7.65 -6.05 -20.58
CA ALA A 246 -7.60 -5.76 -22.02
C ALA A 246 -6.99 -4.38 -22.37
N HIS A 247 -7.29 -3.34 -21.58
CA HIS A 247 -6.73 -2.00 -21.80
C HIS A 247 -5.19 -1.99 -21.72
N PHE A 248 -4.59 -2.81 -20.84
CA PHE A 248 -3.14 -2.83 -20.66
C PHE A 248 -2.41 -3.59 -21.77
N TYR A 249 -3.02 -4.65 -22.31
CA TYR A 249 -2.50 -5.34 -23.49
C TYR A 249 -2.54 -4.42 -24.71
N LYS A 250 -3.65 -3.72 -24.96
CA LYS A 250 -3.76 -2.70 -26.03
C LYS A 250 -2.71 -1.59 -25.91
N LEU A 251 -2.46 -1.09 -24.69
CA LEU A 251 -1.41 -0.10 -24.44
C LEU A 251 -0.01 -0.64 -24.70
N HIS A 252 0.25 -1.90 -24.37
CA HIS A 252 1.54 -2.54 -24.60
C HIS A 252 1.77 -2.76 -26.09
N GLU A 253 0.78 -3.29 -26.81
CA GLU A 253 0.80 -3.44 -28.27
C GLU A 253 1.08 -2.11 -28.97
N LYS A 254 0.35 -1.04 -28.63
CA LYS A 254 0.61 0.31 -29.19
C LYS A 254 2.03 0.81 -28.92
N LYS A 255 2.59 0.53 -27.75
CA LYS A 255 3.98 0.88 -27.43
C LYS A 255 4.98 0.07 -28.24
N MET A 256 4.74 -1.23 -28.39
CA MET A 256 5.59 -2.12 -29.20
C MET A 256 5.51 -1.74 -30.67
N GLN A 257 4.33 -1.43 -31.21
CA GLN A 257 4.16 -0.91 -32.56
C GLN A 257 4.94 0.39 -32.75
N LYS A 258 4.87 1.34 -31.80
CA LYS A 258 5.64 2.58 -31.87
C LYS A 258 7.15 2.35 -31.76
N TYR A 259 7.59 1.42 -30.94
CA TYR A 259 9.00 1.03 -30.81
C TYR A 259 9.51 0.37 -32.10
N ASN A 260 8.77 -0.60 -32.63
CA ASN A 260 9.09 -1.28 -33.88
C ASN A 260 9.08 -0.31 -35.05
N ARG A 261 8.13 0.64 -35.10
CA ARG A 261 8.10 1.68 -36.12
C ARG A 261 9.31 2.60 -36.03
N ARG A 262 9.69 3.05 -34.83
CA ARG A 262 10.92 3.84 -34.62
C ARG A 262 12.18 3.08 -34.97
N ASN A 263 12.23 1.78 -34.66
CA ASN A 263 13.37 0.95 -35.03
C ASN A 263 13.41 0.72 -36.53
N ALA A 264 12.28 0.49 -37.20
CA ALA A 264 12.19 0.39 -38.66
C ALA A 264 12.61 1.70 -39.34
N GLU A 265 12.07 2.84 -38.87
CA GLU A 265 12.47 4.20 -39.30
C GLU A 265 13.98 4.45 -39.07
N ALA A 266 14.59 3.89 -38.01
CA ALA A 266 16.03 3.97 -37.75
C ALA A 266 16.88 2.95 -38.54
N THR A 267 16.24 1.97 -39.18
CA THR A 267 16.92 1.01 -40.07
C THR A 267 16.77 1.42 -41.54
N GLU A 268 15.87 2.35 -41.85
CA GLU A 268 15.57 2.86 -43.21
C GLU A 268 16.37 4.11 -43.61
N GLU A 269 17.32 4.60 -42.79
CA GLU A 269 18.34 5.58 -43.26
C GLU A 269 19.43 4.93 -44.14
N ASP A 270 19.40 3.62 -44.36
CA ASP A 270 20.20 2.91 -45.37
C ASP A 270 19.32 1.92 -46.16
N THR A 271 18.35 2.43 -46.92
CA THR A 271 18.00 2.01 -48.30
C THR A 271 16.59 2.49 -48.68
N SER A 272 16.52 3.25 -49.77
CA SER A 272 15.28 3.65 -50.41
C SER A 272 14.58 2.46 -51.08
N SER A 273 13.31 2.22 -50.77
CA SER A 273 12.24 2.06 -51.77
C SER A 273 10.87 1.88 -51.12
N ALA A 274 9.87 2.49 -51.75
CA ALA A 274 8.50 2.58 -51.30
C ALA A 274 7.73 1.25 -51.42
N SER A 275 6.83 0.98 -50.47
CA SER A 275 5.62 0.20 -50.76
C SER A 275 4.44 0.68 -49.91
N ILE A 276 3.30 0.84 -50.59
CA ILE A 276 2.00 1.22 -50.04
C ILE A 276 1.34 -0.05 -49.49
N GLY A 277 1.05 -0.07 -48.19
CA GLY A 277 0.30 -1.14 -47.52
C GLY A 277 -0.95 -0.58 -46.85
N THR A 278 -2.09 -1.18 -47.17
CA THR A 278 -3.45 -0.79 -46.78
C THR A 278 -3.67 -0.85 -45.25
N ASN A 279 -4.30 0.20 -44.72
CA ASN A 279 -4.75 0.26 -43.33
C ASN A 279 -6.06 -0.51 -43.17
N GLU A 280 -5.98 -1.76 -42.72
CA GLU A 280 -7.08 -2.38 -41.98
C GLU A 280 -6.52 -2.94 -40.67
N ALA A 281 -6.84 -2.26 -39.56
CA ALA A 281 -6.59 -2.78 -38.23
C ALA A 281 -7.57 -3.93 -37.97
N PRO A 282 -7.11 -5.18 -37.76
CA PRO A 282 -8.03 -6.25 -37.41
C PRO A 282 -8.70 -5.93 -36.07
N ALA A 283 -10.03 -6.04 -36.04
CA ALA A 283 -10.81 -5.94 -34.82
C ALA A 283 -10.27 -6.93 -33.79
N ALA A 284 -9.89 -6.42 -32.61
CA ALA A 284 -9.32 -7.25 -31.55
C ALA A 284 -10.33 -8.34 -31.13
N PRO A 285 -9.91 -9.61 -31.07
CA PRO A 285 -10.79 -10.64 -30.57
C PRO A 285 -11.07 -10.42 -29.08
N GLY A 286 -12.26 -10.82 -28.64
CA GLY A 286 -12.67 -10.72 -27.24
C GLY A 286 -11.70 -11.48 -26.30
N ASP A 287 -11.85 -11.24 -24.98
CA ASP A 287 -11.08 -11.89 -23.88
C ASP A 287 -11.15 -13.44 -23.87
N THR A 288 -11.79 -14.06 -24.88
CA THR A 288 -12.02 -15.48 -25.09
C THR A 288 -11.15 -16.13 -26.19
N ALA A 289 -10.38 -15.36 -26.97
CA ALA A 289 -9.64 -15.93 -28.11
C ALA A 289 -8.22 -16.46 -27.79
N PHE A 290 -7.75 -16.33 -26.54
CA PHE A 290 -6.45 -16.83 -26.13
C PHE A 290 -6.57 -17.71 -24.89
N HIS A 291 -6.02 -18.93 -24.93
CA HIS A 291 -5.92 -19.80 -23.75
C HIS A 291 -4.79 -19.38 -22.78
N PHE A 292 -3.88 -18.49 -23.20
CA PHE A 292 -2.73 -18.02 -22.43
C PHE A 292 -2.57 -16.50 -22.51
N ARG A 293 -1.98 -15.88 -21.48
CA ARG A 293 -1.72 -14.43 -21.44
C ARG A 293 -0.23 -14.11 -21.61
N PRO A 294 0.13 -13.16 -22.50
CA PRO A 294 1.50 -12.66 -22.57
C PRO A 294 1.93 -12.04 -21.23
N LYS A 295 3.19 -12.29 -20.84
CA LYS A 295 3.77 -11.74 -19.62
C LYS A 295 3.94 -10.23 -19.76
N LEU A 296 3.43 -9.47 -18.79
CA LEU A 296 3.66 -8.03 -18.71
C LEU A 296 4.48 -7.71 -17.45
N PRO A 297 5.59 -6.95 -17.55
CA PRO A 297 6.38 -6.57 -16.37
C PRO A 297 5.55 -5.88 -15.28
N ARG A 298 4.50 -5.16 -15.69
CA ARG A 298 3.58 -4.49 -14.79
C ARG A 298 2.68 -5.43 -13.97
N HIS A 299 2.59 -6.73 -14.25
CA HIS A 299 1.81 -7.68 -13.44
C HIS A 299 2.65 -8.36 -12.37
N ARG A 300 3.98 -8.33 -12.52
CA ARG A 300 4.90 -8.85 -11.53
C ARG A 300 4.85 -8.03 -10.25
N ARG A 301 4.50 -8.66 -9.13
CA ARG A 301 4.38 -8.01 -7.81
C ARG A 301 5.06 -8.81 -6.73
N ALA A 302 5.63 -8.09 -5.78
CA ALA A 302 6.20 -8.65 -4.57
C ALA A 302 5.16 -8.57 -3.44
N VAL A 303 4.68 -9.73 -3.03
CA VAL A 303 3.94 -9.92 -1.78
C VAL A 303 4.90 -10.53 -0.79
N TYR A 304 4.79 -10.05 0.42
CA TYR A 304 5.94 -9.92 1.28
C TYR A 304 5.65 -10.62 2.60
N GLN A 305 4.45 -10.40 3.09
CA GLN A 305 3.83 -11.23 4.09
C GLN A 305 2.35 -11.34 3.75
N CYS A 306 1.76 -12.51 3.88
CA CYS A 306 0.33 -12.74 3.67
C CYS A 306 -0.13 -13.81 4.66
N ARG A 307 -0.71 -13.38 5.79
CA ARG A 307 -1.03 -14.25 6.93
C ARG A 307 -2.46 -14.03 7.40
N GLY A 308 -3.09 -15.09 7.86
CA GLY A 308 -4.40 -15.05 8.51
C GLY A 308 -4.29 -15.36 10.00
N SER A 309 -5.20 -14.80 10.79
CA SER A 309 -5.40 -15.11 12.20
C SER A 309 -6.90 -15.14 12.51
N LEU A 310 -7.32 -16.08 13.35
CA LEU A 310 -8.70 -16.13 13.83
C LEU A 310 -8.86 -15.18 15.02
N ILE A 311 -9.92 -14.39 15.00
CA ILE A 311 -10.39 -13.55 16.10
C ILE A 311 -11.73 -14.14 16.54
N GLU A 312 -11.79 -14.65 17.76
CA GLU A 312 -12.99 -15.31 18.28
C GLU A 312 -14.14 -14.33 18.51
N ASP A 313 -13.82 -13.12 18.96
CA ASP A 313 -14.77 -12.03 19.16
C ASP A 313 -14.27 -10.74 18.50
N PHE A 314 -14.91 -10.38 17.38
CA PHE A 314 -14.77 -9.09 16.74
C PHE A 314 -16.14 -8.40 16.66
N TYR A 315 -16.51 -7.70 17.74
CA TYR A 315 -17.80 -7.05 17.94
C TYR A 315 -18.99 -8.04 18.05
N GLY A 316 -18.78 -9.19 18.67
CA GLY A 316 -19.80 -10.21 18.96
C GLY A 316 -19.83 -11.38 17.98
N GLU A 317 -18.96 -11.40 16.97
CA GLU A 317 -18.90 -12.44 15.94
C GLU A 317 -17.46 -12.85 15.64
N PRO A 318 -17.19 -14.11 15.25
CA PRO A 318 -15.86 -14.58 14.90
C PRO A 318 -15.44 -14.11 13.50
N TYR A 319 -14.20 -13.61 13.39
CA TYR A 319 -13.63 -13.10 12.13
C TYR A 319 -12.27 -13.70 11.85
N ILE A 320 -11.96 -13.86 10.57
CA ILE A 320 -10.59 -14.04 10.10
C ILE A 320 -10.02 -12.68 9.76
N LYS A 321 -8.94 -12.32 10.43
CA LYS A 321 -8.13 -11.16 10.12
C LYS A 321 -6.96 -11.58 9.24
N ILE A 322 -6.91 -11.05 8.04
CA ILE A 322 -5.82 -11.20 7.09
C ILE A 322 -4.92 -9.97 7.17
N HIS A 323 -3.61 -10.18 7.25
CA HIS A 323 -2.57 -9.15 7.15
C HIS A 323 -1.74 -9.38 5.89
N ILE A 324 -1.63 -8.35 5.06
CA ILE A 324 -0.89 -8.40 3.80
C ILE A 324 0.08 -7.21 3.73
N THR A 325 1.36 -7.51 3.61
CA THR A 325 2.39 -6.52 3.29
C THR A 325 2.84 -6.75 1.86
N GLY A 326 3.07 -5.68 1.12
CA GLY A 326 3.53 -5.73 -0.27
C GLY A 326 4.16 -4.41 -0.71
N GLN A 327 4.98 -4.46 -1.76
CA GLN A 327 5.60 -3.25 -2.31
C GLN A 327 4.54 -2.36 -2.98
N ALA A 328 3.72 -2.96 -3.83
CA ALA A 328 2.62 -2.33 -4.55
C ALA A 328 1.60 -3.39 -4.93
N PHE A 329 0.36 -2.97 -5.19
CA PHE A 329 -0.73 -3.88 -5.58
C PHE A 329 -1.38 -3.41 -6.88
N LEU A 330 -1.81 -4.36 -7.70
CA LEU A 330 -2.67 -4.12 -8.87
C LEU A 330 -4.09 -3.75 -8.43
N LEU A 331 -4.88 -3.26 -9.39
CA LEU A 331 -6.29 -2.97 -9.16
C LEU A 331 -7.03 -4.25 -8.75
N HIS A 332 -7.68 -4.21 -7.58
CA HIS A 332 -8.36 -5.34 -6.92
C HIS A 332 -7.49 -6.54 -6.54
N GLN A 333 -6.15 -6.46 -6.61
CA GLN A 333 -5.28 -7.62 -6.35
C GLN A 333 -5.54 -8.31 -5.02
N ILE A 334 -5.59 -7.54 -3.95
CA ILE A 334 -5.81 -8.07 -2.60
C ILE A 334 -7.18 -8.77 -2.52
N ARG A 335 -8.22 -8.16 -3.08
CA ARG A 335 -9.57 -8.74 -3.08
C ARG A 335 -9.64 -10.01 -3.92
N CYS A 336 -8.92 -10.08 -5.04
CA CYS A 336 -8.78 -11.31 -5.82
C CYS A 336 -8.01 -12.38 -5.05
N MET A 337 -6.92 -12.02 -4.35
CA MET A 337 -6.15 -12.96 -3.54
C MET A 337 -7.03 -13.58 -2.44
N ILE A 338 -7.84 -12.75 -1.77
CA ILE A 338 -8.77 -13.21 -0.74
C ILE A 338 -9.87 -14.07 -1.36
N GLY A 339 -10.49 -13.65 -2.47
CA GLY A 339 -11.50 -14.43 -3.16
C GLY A 339 -10.97 -15.80 -3.60
N GLY A 340 -9.78 -15.85 -4.19
CA GLY A 340 -9.13 -17.10 -4.58
C GLY A 340 -8.80 -18.00 -3.39
N ALA A 341 -8.38 -17.42 -2.25
CA ALA A 341 -8.14 -18.18 -1.03
C ALA A 341 -9.45 -18.74 -0.44
N ILE A 342 -10.56 -17.99 -0.49
CA ILE A 342 -11.88 -18.48 -0.10
C ILE A 342 -12.23 -19.70 -0.97
N SER A 343 -12.20 -19.56 -2.29
CA SER A 343 -12.52 -20.66 -3.21
C SER A 343 -11.65 -21.90 -3.01
N PHE A 344 -10.35 -21.74 -2.74
CA PHE A 344 -9.46 -22.86 -2.44
C PHE A 344 -9.79 -23.54 -1.10
N ALA A 345 -10.13 -22.75 -0.08
CA ALA A 345 -10.48 -23.24 1.25
C ALA A 345 -11.80 -24.01 1.27
N THR A 346 -12.76 -23.57 0.46
CA THR A 346 -14.11 -24.14 0.36
C THR A 346 -14.23 -25.20 -0.76
N ASN A 347 -13.11 -25.71 -1.28
CA ASN A 347 -13.04 -26.68 -2.38
C ASN A 347 -13.73 -26.23 -3.70
N GLY A 348 -13.94 -24.94 -3.90
CA GLY A 348 -14.41 -24.40 -5.18
C GLY A 348 -13.32 -24.40 -6.26
N MET A 349 -12.04 -24.33 -5.89
CA MET A 349 -10.91 -24.56 -6.81
C MET A 349 -10.06 -25.71 -6.30
N SER A 350 -9.67 -26.61 -7.21
CA SER A 350 -8.68 -27.65 -6.91
C SER A 350 -7.29 -27.05 -6.67
N ASN A 351 -6.40 -27.85 -6.07
CA ASN A 351 -5.01 -27.43 -5.83
C ASN A 351 -4.32 -27.07 -7.15
N THR A 352 -4.56 -27.87 -8.20
CA THR A 352 -3.99 -27.67 -9.53
C THR A 352 -4.45 -26.35 -10.15
N VAL A 353 -5.74 -26.01 -10.07
CA VAL A 353 -6.27 -24.75 -10.61
C VAL A 353 -5.76 -23.55 -9.83
N PHE A 354 -5.68 -23.65 -8.50
CA PHE A 354 -5.14 -22.58 -7.66
C PHE A 354 -3.66 -22.32 -7.96
N ASP A 355 -2.84 -23.38 -8.03
CA ASP A 355 -1.43 -23.28 -8.37
C ASP A 355 -1.24 -22.73 -9.79
N ALA A 356 -2.05 -23.19 -10.75
CA ALA A 356 -2.03 -22.68 -12.11
C ALA A 356 -2.32 -21.17 -12.16
N SER A 357 -3.23 -20.67 -11.30
CA SER A 357 -3.59 -19.26 -11.26
C SER A 357 -2.42 -18.33 -10.93
N LEU A 358 -1.42 -18.84 -10.19
CA LEU A 358 -0.29 -18.08 -9.67
C LEU A 358 1.02 -18.37 -10.42
N TYR A 359 1.24 -19.62 -10.81
CA TYR A 359 2.54 -20.09 -11.34
C TYR A 359 2.57 -20.26 -12.86
N THR A 360 1.44 -20.07 -13.54
CA THR A 360 1.34 -20.22 -15.01
C THR A 360 0.82 -18.96 -15.69
N ASP A 361 0.93 -18.96 -17.02
CA ASP A 361 0.35 -17.96 -17.93
C ASP A 361 -1.08 -18.33 -18.38
N GLN A 362 -1.64 -19.42 -17.86
CA GLN A 362 -3.02 -19.83 -18.15
C GLN A 362 -4.02 -18.85 -17.53
N ILE A 363 -5.11 -18.63 -18.25
CA ILE A 363 -6.18 -17.74 -17.79
C ILE A 363 -7.03 -18.50 -16.77
N VAL A 364 -6.92 -18.11 -15.51
CA VAL A 364 -7.75 -18.66 -14.42
C VAL A 364 -8.66 -17.55 -13.90
N ARG A 365 -9.97 -17.81 -13.83
CA ARG A 365 -10.93 -16.86 -13.28
C ARG A 365 -10.91 -16.92 -11.77
N VAL A 366 -10.30 -15.90 -11.17
CA VAL A 366 -10.26 -15.72 -9.71
C VAL A 366 -11.37 -14.75 -9.26
N PRO A 367 -12.23 -15.15 -8.32
CA PRO A 367 -13.31 -14.29 -7.81
C PRO A 367 -12.74 -13.13 -6.99
N ILE A 368 -13.51 -12.05 -6.88
CA ILE A 368 -13.11 -10.84 -6.15
C ILE A 368 -13.90 -10.83 -4.85
N ALA A 369 -13.23 -10.81 -3.71
CA ALA A 369 -13.88 -10.62 -2.42
C ALA A 369 -14.55 -9.23 -2.32
N PRO A 370 -15.55 -9.02 -1.45
CA PRO A 370 -16.12 -7.69 -1.18
C PRO A 370 -15.07 -6.64 -0.76
N ALA A 371 -15.39 -5.35 -0.83
CA ALA A 371 -14.45 -4.26 -0.50
C ALA A 371 -14.51 -3.85 0.98
N GLU A 372 -15.63 -4.18 1.63
CA GLU A 372 -16.06 -3.77 2.96
C GLU A 372 -15.09 -4.25 4.05
N GLY A 373 -14.46 -5.42 3.85
CA GLY A 373 -13.44 -5.93 4.77
C GLY A 373 -12.08 -5.24 4.63
N LEU A 374 -11.81 -4.49 3.56
CA LEU A 374 -10.47 -4.05 3.19
C LEU A 374 -10.09 -2.69 3.78
N LEU A 375 -8.90 -2.64 4.39
CA LEU A 375 -8.34 -1.47 5.04
C LEU A 375 -6.85 -1.32 4.68
N LEU A 376 -6.43 -0.13 4.25
CA LEU A 376 -5.02 0.26 4.25
C LEU A 376 -4.57 0.58 5.68
N ARG A 377 -3.81 -0.32 6.31
CA ARG A 377 -3.34 -0.19 7.70
C ARG A 377 -2.24 0.86 7.84
N SER A 378 -1.21 0.77 7.01
CA SER A 378 -0.01 1.63 7.10
C SER A 378 0.76 1.73 5.78
N ASN A 379 1.69 2.67 5.73
CA ASN A 379 2.64 2.84 4.63
C ASN A 379 4.06 3.02 5.20
N SER A 380 5.06 2.41 4.57
CA SER A 380 6.47 2.68 4.87
C SER A 380 7.11 3.46 3.74
N PHE A 381 7.99 4.39 4.08
CA PHE A 381 8.74 5.23 3.15
C PHE A 381 10.19 4.79 3.15
N GLY A 382 10.85 4.90 2.01
CA GLY A 382 12.23 4.47 1.85
C GLY A 382 12.80 4.79 0.47
N GLY A 383 14.03 4.33 0.22
CA GLY A 383 14.71 4.50 -1.07
C GLY A 383 16.07 5.19 -0.96
N LYS A 384 16.64 5.60 -2.10
CA LYS A 384 18.00 6.16 -2.19
C LYS A 384 18.22 7.42 -1.31
N ARG A 385 17.15 8.13 -0.96
CA ARG A 385 17.19 9.33 -0.10
C ARG A 385 16.11 9.18 0.97
N HIS A 386 16.37 8.35 1.96
CA HIS A 386 15.50 8.17 3.11
C HIS A 386 15.43 9.46 3.94
N ARG A 387 14.41 10.27 3.68
CA ARG A 387 14.23 11.61 4.30
C ARG A 387 12.91 11.74 5.03
N VAL A 388 12.03 10.76 4.88
CA VAL A 388 10.73 10.75 5.51
C VAL A 388 10.47 9.33 6.01
N SER A 389 10.07 9.21 7.26
CA SER A 389 9.50 7.99 7.82
C SER A 389 8.10 8.27 8.34
N LEU A 390 7.19 7.29 8.21
CA LEU A 390 5.86 7.42 8.82
C LEU A 390 5.97 7.49 10.35
N MET A 391 6.80 6.61 10.93
CA MET A 391 7.17 6.53 12.35
C MET A 391 8.69 6.36 12.43
N ARG A 392 9.33 6.54 13.59
CA ARG A 392 10.77 6.27 13.73
C ARG A 392 11.06 4.82 13.33
N ASP A 393 12.06 4.64 12.48
CA ASP A 393 12.51 3.36 11.94
C ASP A 393 14.05 3.29 11.94
N TRP A 394 14.57 2.13 11.55
CA TRP A 394 16.00 1.83 11.48
C TRP A 394 16.84 2.79 10.62
N ASN A 395 16.22 3.47 9.65
CA ASN A 395 16.90 4.41 8.77
C ASN A 395 16.81 5.85 9.27
N THR A 396 15.96 6.13 10.27
CA THR A 396 15.67 7.48 10.77
C THR A 396 16.94 8.15 11.30
N ASP A 397 17.68 7.47 12.17
CA ASP A 397 18.85 8.06 12.84
C ASP A 397 20.12 8.03 11.97
N LEU A 398 20.12 7.23 10.90
CA LEU A 398 21.21 7.14 9.93
C LEU A 398 21.17 8.24 8.86
N SER A 399 20.07 8.98 8.79
CA SER A 399 19.85 10.05 7.81
C SER A 399 20.48 11.39 8.21
N THR A 400 21.08 11.46 9.40
CA THR A 400 21.71 12.65 10.01
C THR A 400 22.88 13.22 9.20
N ASN A 401 23.50 12.42 8.33
CA ASN A 401 24.59 12.84 7.45
C ASN A 401 24.11 13.50 6.13
N SER A 402 22.81 13.68 5.93
CA SER A 402 22.26 14.34 4.74
C SER A 402 22.13 15.86 4.95
N PRO A 403 22.45 16.71 3.95
CA PRO A 403 22.25 18.17 4.05
C PRO A 403 20.78 18.59 4.22
N SER A 404 19.83 17.68 4.05
CA SER A 404 18.39 17.94 4.23
C SER A 404 17.84 17.16 5.42
N VAL A 405 17.14 17.85 6.32
CA VAL A 405 16.64 17.29 7.58
C VAL A 405 15.59 16.20 7.33
N HIS A 406 15.76 15.04 7.97
CA HIS A 406 14.79 13.96 7.97
C HIS A 406 13.52 14.33 8.75
N ARG A 407 12.38 13.77 8.34
CA ARG A 407 11.07 14.06 8.92
C ARG A 407 10.34 12.79 9.32
N VAL A 408 9.96 12.71 10.59
CA VAL A 408 9.07 11.66 11.10
C VAL A 408 7.64 12.22 11.09
N LEU A 409 6.73 11.54 10.40
CA LEU A 409 5.39 12.07 10.14
C LEU A 409 4.39 11.84 11.28
N LEU A 410 4.63 10.88 12.18
CA LEU A 410 3.80 10.62 13.35
C LEU A 410 4.66 10.55 14.61
N SER A 411 4.25 11.28 15.64
CA SER A 411 4.71 11.10 17.02
C SER A 411 3.97 9.93 17.68
N ASP A 412 4.45 9.43 18.81
CA ASP A 412 3.80 8.33 19.55
C ASP A 412 2.35 8.66 19.93
N ARG A 413 2.10 9.94 20.28
CA ARG A 413 0.75 10.45 20.55
C ARG A 413 -0.15 10.36 19.30
N GLU A 414 0.34 10.77 18.14
CA GLU A 414 -0.43 10.72 16.89
C GLU A 414 -0.64 9.29 16.39
N VAL A 415 0.32 8.39 16.65
CA VAL A 415 0.16 6.94 16.43
C VAL A 415 -0.96 6.38 17.29
N ALA A 416 -1.02 6.77 18.58
CA ALA A 416 -2.11 6.37 19.46
C ALA A 416 -3.47 6.89 18.94
N LEU A 417 -3.55 8.15 18.50
CA LEU A 417 -4.77 8.71 17.89
C LEU A 417 -5.20 7.95 16.63
N ALA A 418 -4.26 7.61 15.74
CA ALA A 418 -4.55 6.83 14.55
C ALA A 418 -5.02 5.41 14.86
N ARG A 419 -4.49 4.81 15.93
CA ARG A 419 -4.94 3.51 16.45
C ARG A 419 -6.35 3.60 17.01
N THR A 420 -6.66 4.60 17.83
CA THR A 420 -8.01 4.82 18.37
C THR A 420 -9.02 5.02 17.25
N PHE A 421 -8.73 5.91 16.30
CA PHE A 421 -9.59 6.13 15.13
C PHE A 421 -9.86 4.83 14.33
N ARG A 422 -8.83 4.00 14.15
CA ARG A 422 -8.99 2.69 13.49
C ARG A 422 -9.97 1.78 14.23
N HIS A 423 -9.86 1.67 15.55
CA HIS A 423 -10.71 0.78 16.32
C HIS A 423 -12.14 1.32 16.42
N GLU A 424 -12.30 2.58 16.80
CA GLU A 424 -13.60 3.16 17.12
C GLU A 424 -14.43 3.52 15.88
N VAL A 425 -13.78 3.88 14.77
CA VAL A 425 -14.46 4.33 13.55
C VAL A 425 -14.40 3.28 12.45
N ILE A 426 -13.20 2.80 12.11
CA ILE A 426 -13.03 1.92 10.95
C ILE A 426 -13.53 0.51 11.25
N TYR A 427 -13.02 -0.14 12.29
CA TYR A 427 -13.40 -1.52 12.61
C TYR A 427 -14.90 -1.65 12.91
N ARG A 428 -15.47 -0.67 13.61
CA ARG A 428 -16.91 -0.60 13.85
C ARG A 428 -17.72 -0.47 12.56
N GLU A 429 -17.24 0.31 11.59
CA GLU A 429 -17.91 0.38 10.28
C GLU A 429 -17.78 -0.94 9.51
N ILE A 430 -16.62 -1.59 9.54
CA ILE A 430 -16.42 -2.88 8.87
C ILE A 430 -17.46 -3.89 9.35
N THR A 431 -17.67 -4.01 10.67
CA THR A 431 -18.66 -4.94 11.21
C THR A 431 -20.09 -4.53 10.88
N ARG A 432 -20.40 -3.24 10.92
CA ARG A 432 -21.69 -2.71 10.47
C ARG A 432 -21.95 -3.03 8.99
N ALA A 433 -20.96 -2.85 8.14
CA ALA A 433 -21.06 -3.10 6.70
C ALA A 433 -21.35 -4.58 6.43
N TRP A 434 -20.64 -5.50 7.10
CA TRP A 434 -20.91 -6.93 6.97
C TRP A 434 -22.31 -7.33 7.47
N ARG A 435 -22.77 -6.81 8.62
CA ARG A 435 -24.13 -7.08 9.13
C ARG A 435 -25.23 -6.58 8.21
N ASN A 436 -25.04 -5.42 7.59
CA ASN A 436 -26.00 -4.90 6.63
C ASN A 436 -26.07 -5.75 5.36
N LEU A 437 -24.97 -6.43 4.97
CA LEU A 437 -24.99 -7.39 3.87
C LEU A 437 -25.83 -8.63 4.21
N GLU A 438 -25.81 -9.08 5.48
CA GLU A 438 -26.61 -10.22 5.96
C GLU A 438 -28.11 -9.89 6.01
N GLY A 439 -28.49 -8.72 6.53
CA GLY A 439 -29.89 -8.30 6.66
C GLY A 439 -30.61 -8.01 5.33
N LEU A 440 -29.87 -7.84 4.23
CA LEU A 440 -30.43 -7.61 2.91
C LEU A 440 -30.64 -8.88 2.08
N GLY A 441 -30.03 -10.03 2.46
CA GLY A 441 -30.05 -11.30 1.72
C GLY A 441 -29.37 -11.26 0.32
N ALA A 442 -29.69 -10.23 -0.46
CA ALA A 442 -29.38 -10.07 -1.87
C ALA A 442 -27.89 -9.85 -2.21
N PRO A 443 -27.07 -9.05 -1.47
CA PRO A 443 -25.68 -8.84 -1.85
C PRO A 443 -24.81 -10.09 -1.66
N TRP A 444 -25.12 -10.90 -0.65
CA TRP A 444 -24.40 -12.13 -0.34
C TRP A 444 -24.76 -13.25 -1.31
N GLU A 445 -26.05 -13.49 -1.54
CA GLU A 445 -26.51 -14.44 -2.54
C GLU A 445 -25.96 -14.09 -3.93
N ALA A 446 -25.92 -12.80 -4.27
CA ALA A 446 -25.30 -12.33 -5.50
C ALA A 446 -23.79 -12.62 -5.56
N TRP A 447 -23.07 -12.50 -4.43
CA TRP A 447 -21.65 -12.83 -4.40
C TRP A 447 -21.40 -14.34 -4.48
N CYS A 448 -22.21 -15.17 -3.82
CA CYS A 448 -22.16 -16.63 -3.91
C CYS A 448 -22.45 -17.11 -5.33
N GLU A 449 -23.48 -16.55 -5.98
CA GLU A 449 -23.79 -16.88 -7.38
C GLU A 449 -22.68 -16.39 -8.31
N TYR A 450 -22.14 -15.19 -8.06
CA TYR A 450 -20.95 -14.71 -8.78
C TYR A 450 -19.76 -15.66 -8.61
N LEU A 451 -19.52 -16.15 -7.40
CA LEU A 451 -18.48 -17.14 -7.11
C LEU A 451 -18.72 -18.40 -7.95
N ARG A 452 -19.92 -18.98 -7.88
CA ARG A 452 -20.32 -20.17 -8.65
C ARG A 452 -20.10 -20.00 -10.15
N ILE A 453 -20.58 -18.88 -10.73
CA ILE A 453 -20.38 -18.56 -12.16
C ILE A 453 -18.90 -18.45 -12.54
N ASN A 454 -18.03 -17.97 -11.64
CA ASN A 454 -16.59 -17.93 -11.94
C ASN A 454 -15.96 -19.33 -11.92
N LEU A 455 -16.44 -20.22 -11.05
CA LEU A 455 -15.96 -21.58 -10.92
C LEU A 455 -16.44 -22.46 -12.09
N ASP A 456 -17.72 -22.43 -12.44
CA ASP A 456 -18.28 -23.18 -13.58
C ASP A 456 -17.50 -22.87 -14.88
N LYS A 457 -17.12 -21.61 -15.09
CA LYS A 457 -16.31 -21.20 -16.25
C LYS A 457 -14.87 -21.71 -16.22
N ASN A 458 -14.31 -21.98 -15.05
CA ASN A 458 -12.98 -22.61 -14.98
C ASN A 458 -13.08 -24.07 -15.40
N ASP A 459 -14.14 -24.78 -15.00
CA ASP A 459 -14.36 -26.18 -15.37
C ASP A 459 -14.58 -26.35 -16.89
N GLU A 460 -15.22 -25.37 -17.54
CA GLU A 460 -15.36 -25.34 -19.00
C GLU A 460 -14.04 -25.06 -19.75
N LEU A 461 -13.15 -24.24 -19.17
CA LEU A 461 -11.97 -23.71 -19.87
C LEU A 461 -10.68 -24.46 -19.58
N LEU A 462 -10.59 -25.18 -18.46
CA LEU A 462 -9.35 -25.72 -17.93
C LEU A 462 -9.37 -27.25 -17.92
N SER A 463 -8.27 -27.84 -18.41
CA SER A 463 -8.02 -29.28 -18.30
C SER A 463 -6.98 -29.54 -17.20
N GLU A 464 -7.38 -30.16 -16.09
CA GLU A 464 -6.47 -30.42 -14.97
C GLU A 464 -5.23 -31.25 -15.31
N PRO A 465 -5.30 -32.32 -16.15
CA PRO A 465 -4.10 -33.05 -16.56
C PRO A 465 -3.10 -32.15 -17.29
N ARG A 466 -3.59 -31.27 -18.17
CA ARG A 466 -2.76 -30.30 -18.90
C ARG A 466 -2.12 -29.29 -17.94
N LEU A 467 -2.88 -28.77 -16.98
CA LEU A 467 -2.36 -27.83 -15.97
C LEU A 467 -1.29 -28.48 -15.11
N SER A 468 -1.50 -29.73 -14.68
CA SER A 468 -0.54 -30.50 -13.89
C SER A 468 0.79 -30.68 -14.62
N ALA A 469 0.74 -31.01 -15.91
CA ALA A 469 1.95 -31.15 -16.75
C ALA A 469 2.73 -29.83 -16.85
N ILE A 470 2.03 -28.71 -17.09
CA ILE A 470 2.64 -27.37 -17.17
C ILE A 470 3.28 -26.99 -15.82
N LEU A 471 2.58 -27.24 -14.71
CA LEU A 471 3.08 -26.94 -13.37
C LEU A 471 4.34 -27.74 -13.04
N LEU A 472 4.38 -29.02 -13.42
CA LEU A 472 5.56 -29.86 -13.23
C LEU A 472 6.76 -29.31 -14.01
N GLU A 473 6.58 -29.01 -15.29
CA GLU A 473 7.62 -28.42 -16.14
C GLU A 473 8.16 -27.11 -15.55
N ARG A 474 7.27 -26.22 -15.09
CA ARG A 474 7.65 -24.95 -14.44
C ARG A 474 8.42 -25.17 -13.14
N LYS A 475 8.07 -26.19 -12.36
CA LYS A 475 8.74 -26.54 -11.10
C LYS A 475 10.16 -27.02 -11.37
N GLU A 476 10.35 -27.87 -12.38
CA GLU A 476 11.67 -28.35 -12.81
C GLU A 476 12.55 -27.21 -13.34
N GLN A 477 12.00 -26.35 -14.21
CA GLN A 477 12.71 -25.15 -14.71
C GLN A 477 13.15 -24.23 -13.57
N LYS A 478 12.28 -24.01 -12.58
CA LYS A 478 12.57 -23.19 -11.40
C LYS A 478 13.68 -23.82 -10.55
N ALA A 479 13.63 -25.13 -10.30
CA ALA A 479 14.65 -25.85 -9.54
C ALA A 479 16.02 -25.78 -10.22
N HIS A 480 16.08 -26.01 -11.53
CA HIS A 480 17.31 -25.92 -12.32
C HIS A 480 17.90 -24.50 -12.31
N LEU A 481 17.05 -23.46 -12.45
CA LEU A 481 17.48 -22.07 -12.35
C LEU A 481 18.02 -21.72 -10.96
N GLN A 482 17.36 -22.20 -9.89
CA GLN A 482 17.81 -22.02 -8.51
C GLN A 482 19.17 -22.68 -8.26
N GLN A 483 19.38 -23.89 -8.75
CA GLN A 483 20.65 -24.60 -8.63
C GLN A 483 21.78 -23.86 -9.36
N ARG A 484 21.54 -23.40 -10.60
CA ARG A 484 22.50 -22.60 -11.37
C ARG A 484 22.84 -21.28 -10.66
N HIS A 485 21.84 -20.61 -10.11
CA HIS A 485 22.04 -19.34 -9.39
C HIS A 485 22.81 -19.54 -8.08
N ALA A 486 22.54 -20.62 -7.34
CA ALA A 486 23.29 -20.97 -6.13
C ALA A 486 24.77 -21.26 -6.44
N ALA A 487 25.05 -22.03 -7.49
CA ALA A 487 26.42 -22.30 -7.94
C ALA A 487 27.15 -21.01 -8.36
N PHE A 488 26.46 -20.13 -9.10
CA PHE A 488 27.00 -18.82 -9.50
C PHE A 488 27.36 -17.94 -8.29
N ILE A 489 26.49 -17.87 -7.28
CA ILE A 489 26.75 -17.10 -6.05
C ILE A 489 27.95 -17.69 -5.29
N LEU A 490 28.02 -19.02 -5.17
CA LEU A 490 29.14 -19.68 -4.50
C LEU A 490 30.47 -19.37 -5.20
N GLN A 491 30.51 -19.43 -6.53
CA GLN A 491 31.69 -19.07 -7.30
C GLN A 491 32.12 -17.62 -7.02
N ASN A 492 31.18 -16.67 -7.06
CA ASN A 492 31.49 -15.26 -6.75
C ASN A 492 32.03 -15.06 -5.33
N ARG A 493 31.55 -15.84 -4.36
CA ARG A 493 32.06 -15.82 -2.99
C ARG A 493 33.50 -16.32 -2.90
N LEU A 494 33.84 -17.39 -3.63
CA LEU A 494 35.20 -17.91 -3.71
C LEU A 494 36.15 -16.92 -4.42
N ASP A 495 35.73 -16.35 -5.54
CA ASP A 495 36.52 -15.35 -6.29
C ASP A 495 36.76 -14.08 -5.47
N TRP A 496 35.79 -13.69 -4.64
CA TRP A 496 35.92 -12.56 -3.74
C TRP A 496 36.96 -12.80 -2.64
N MET A 497 37.06 -14.02 -2.09
CA MET A 497 38.10 -14.39 -1.12
C MET A 497 39.51 -14.27 -1.71
N THR A 498 39.66 -14.49 -3.01
CA THR A 498 40.95 -14.43 -3.73
C THR A 498 41.28 -13.04 -4.29
N GLN A 499 40.51 -11.99 -3.92
CA GLN A 499 40.66 -10.59 -4.38
C GLN A 499 40.55 -10.36 -5.90
N LYS A 500 40.02 -11.33 -6.67
CA LYS A 500 39.89 -11.23 -8.14
C LYS A 500 38.60 -10.53 -8.62
N HIS A 501 37.69 -10.16 -7.72
CA HIS A 501 36.36 -9.68 -8.11
C HIS A 501 35.74 -8.55 -7.28
N ARG A 502 34.79 -7.84 -7.89
CA ARG A 502 34.05 -6.72 -7.29
C ARG A 502 33.10 -7.25 -6.20
N ARG A 503 33.08 -6.59 -5.03
CA ARG A 503 32.21 -6.81 -3.85
C ARG A 503 30.71 -7.03 -4.13
N ARG A 504 30.20 -6.68 -5.32
CA ARG A 504 28.76 -6.50 -5.59
C ARG A 504 27.97 -7.81 -5.79
N ASP A 505 28.62 -8.95 -5.96
CA ASP A 505 27.94 -10.21 -6.35
C ASP A 505 28.08 -11.36 -5.32
N VAL A 506 28.51 -11.04 -4.08
CA VAL A 506 28.69 -12.00 -2.96
C VAL A 506 27.36 -12.52 -2.40
N LEU A 507 26.30 -11.70 -2.48
CA LEU A 507 24.96 -12.01 -1.99
C LEU A 507 23.98 -12.21 -3.15
N PRO A 508 22.89 -12.98 -2.96
CA PRO A 508 21.89 -13.19 -4.00
C PRO A 508 21.37 -11.88 -4.59
N LYS A 509 21.05 -11.90 -5.90
CA LYS A 509 20.33 -10.78 -6.53
C LYS A 509 19.03 -10.55 -5.76
N GLN A 510 18.77 -9.29 -5.36
CA GLN A 510 17.61 -8.87 -4.55
C GLN A 510 17.67 -9.27 -3.06
N PHE A 511 18.83 -9.69 -2.53
CA PHE A 511 18.96 -10.01 -1.10
C PHE A 511 18.64 -8.84 -0.17
N ALA A 512 18.91 -7.59 -0.58
CA ALA A 512 18.46 -6.40 0.16
C ALA A 512 16.94 -6.40 0.38
N THR A 513 16.18 -6.80 -0.64
CA THR A 513 14.73 -6.97 -0.55
C THR A 513 14.38 -8.08 0.43
N ALA A 514 15.07 -9.22 0.38
CA ALA A 514 14.86 -10.32 1.33
C ALA A 514 15.10 -9.87 2.79
N LEU A 515 16.12 -9.05 3.05
CA LEU A 515 16.39 -8.47 4.37
C LEU A 515 15.29 -7.50 4.82
N CYS A 516 14.91 -6.54 3.97
CA CYS A 516 13.79 -5.63 4.22
C CYS A 516 12.55 -6.42 4.63
N MET A 517 12.40 -7.60 4.04
CA MET A 517 11.25 -8.44 4.22
C MET A 517 11.23 -9.31 5.45
N HIS A 518 12.32 -10.02 5.68
CA HIS A 518 12.43 -10.88 6.82
C HIS A 518 12.34 -10.08 8.13
N PHE A 519 12.90 -8.88 8.15
CA PHE A 519 13.00 -8.04 9.33
C PHE A 519 12.00 -6.87 9.39
N ILE A 520 11.13 -6.71 8.38
CA ILE A 520 10.15 -5.61 8.27
C ILE A 520 10.86 -4.24 8.38
N ILE A 521 11.91 -4.07 7.59
CA ILE A 521 12.74 -2.87 7.56
C ILE A 521 12.51 -2.15 6.24
N ALA A 522 12.36 -0.82 6.29
CA ALA A 522 12.28 -0.02 5.08
C ALA A 522 13.63 -0.05 4.31
N PRO A 523 13.61 -0.05 2.97
CA PRO A 523 14.84 0.00 2.19
C PRO A 523 15.56 1.33 2.43
N GLY A 524 16.86 1.27 2.72
CA GLY A 524 17.68 2.45 3.01
C GLY A 524 19.09 2.05 3.45
N SER A 525 19.82 3.02 4.01
CA SER A 525 21.22 2.84 4.45
C SER A 525 21.38 1.71 5.47
N PHE A 526 20.41 1.52 6.36
CA PHE A 526 20.45 0.43 7.34
C PHE A 526 20.61 -0.93 6.67
N VAL A 527 19.86 -1.17 5.59
CA VAL A 527 19.90 -2.44 4.86
C VAL A 527 21.23 -2.61 4.13
N VAL A 528 21.80 -1.52 3.62
CA VAL A 528 23.14 -1.54 3.01
C VAL A 528 24.19 -1.91 4.04
N TYR A 529 24.17 -1.29 5.22
CA TYR A 529 25.09 -1.62 6.31
C TYR A 529 24.91 -3.05 6.81
N LEU A 530 23.66 -3.52 6.90
CA LEU A 530 23.38 -4.91 7.24
C LEU A 530 23.98 -5.88 6.22
N GLN A 531 23.86 -5.61 4.92
CA GLN A 531 24.52 -6.41 3.89
C GLN A 531 26.05 -6.37 4.03
N ASN A 532 26.62 -5.21 4.35
CA ASN A 532 28.06 -5.05 4.54
C ASN A 532 28.57 -5.92 5.70
N GLY A 533 27.88 -5.92 6.85
CA GLY A 533 28.23 -6.76 8.00
C GLY A 533 28.13 -8.26 7.67
N ILE A 534 27.08 -8.67 6.95
CA ILE A 534 26.92 -10.07 6.51
C ILE A 534 28.07 -10.49 5.58
N ILE A 535 28.45 -9.65 4.61
CA ILE A 535 29.56 -9.93 3.69
C ILE A 535 30.87 -10.08 4.47
N GLU A 536 31.12 -9.22 5.45
CA GLU A 536 32.33 -9.31 6.27
C GLU A 536 32.35 -10.59 7.12
N HIS A 537 31.21 -11.04 7.63
CA HIS A 537 31.12 -12.29 8.39
C HIS A 537 31.34 -13.53 7.52
N LEU A 538 30.92 -13.49 6.24
CA LEU A 538 31.28 -14.50 5.25
C LEU A 538 32.81 -14.53 5.02
N LYS A 539 33.46 -13.36 4.97
CA LYS A 539 34.91 -13.23 4.82
C LYS A 539 35.70 -13.85 5.97
N GLN A 540 35.24 -13.58 7.19
CA GLN A 540 35.89 -13.99 8.42
C GLN A 540 35.64 -15.46 8.76
N GLY A 541 34.87 -16.20 7.94
CA GLY A 541 34.51 -17.59 8.20
C GLY A 541 33.51 -17.80 9.34
N LYS A 542 32.92 -16.71 9.87
CA LYS A 542 31.84 -16.79 10.87
C LYS A 542 30.54 -17.35 10.29
N LEU A 543 30.37 -17.23 8.97
CA LEU A 543 29.27 -17.78 8.21
C LEU A 543 29.83 -18.60 7.03
N PRO A 544 29.41 -19.86 6.81
CA PRO A 544 29.91 -20.66 5.70
C PRO A 544 29.66 -20.02 4.33
N LEU A 545 30.63 -20.13 3.41
CA LEU A 545 30.51 -19.55 2.07
C LEU A 545 29.40 -20.21 1.21
N HIS A 546 29.02 -21.45 1.52
CA HIS A 546 27.92 -22.14 0.84
C HIS A 546 26.55 -21.87 1.48
N SER A 547 26.46 -21.00 2.49
CA SER A 547 25.19 -20.69 3.14
C SER A 547 24.14 -20.18 2.17
N THR A 548 22.97 -20.80 2.23
CA THR A 548 21.76 -20.42 1.51
C THR A 548 21.21 -19.08 2.00
N GLU A 549 20.32 -18.47 1.23
CA GLU A 549 19.62 -17.24 1.64
C GLU A 549 18.94 -17.39 3.00
N GLN A 550 18.26 -18.52 3.24
CA GLN A 550 17.53 -18.77 4.48
C GLN A 550 18.46 -18.92 5.69
N GLU A 551 19.61 -19.57 5.52
CA GLU A 551 20.63 -19.69 6.57
C GLU A 551 21.24 -18.33 6.91
N ILE A 552 21.51 -17.48 5.92
CA ILE A 552 22.02 -16.12 6.15
C ILE A 552 20.99 -15.28 6.92
N LEU A 553 19.70 -15.36 6.54
CA LEU A 553 18.62 -14.66 7.25
C LEU A 553 18.48 -15.16 8.70
N SER A 554 18.58 -16.48 8.90
CA SER A 554 18.48 -17.10 10.23
C SER A 554 19.68 -16.72 11.11
N TYR A 555 20.88 -16.69 10.53
CA TYR A 555 22.09 -16.19 11.16
C TYR A 555 21.95 -14.72 11.57
N ALA A 556 21.48 -13.85 10.66
CA ALA A 556 21.29 -12.44 10.95
C ALA A 556 20.24 -12.21 12.06
N SER A 557 19.19 -13.04 12.11
CA SER A 557 18.21 -13.03 13.19
C SER A 557 18.82 -13.46 14.53
N ALA A 558 19.67 -14.49 14.55
CA ALA A 558 20.30 -15.01 15.76
C ALA A 558 21.40 -14.08 16.30
N TYR A 559 22.20 -13.50 15.41
CA TYR A 559 23.28 -12.58 15.77
C TYR A 559 22.77 -11.19 16.18
N GLY A 560 21.66 -10.76 15.57
CA GLY A 560 21.07 -9.44 15.78
C GLY A 560 21.38 -8.49 14.62
N VAL A 561 20.32 -8.03 13.96
CA VAL A 561 20.42 -7.15 12.78
C VAL A 561 21.03 -5.79 13.07
N GLU A 562 20.78 -5.21 14.25
CA GLU A 562 21.38 -3.92 14.62
C GLU A 562 22.90 -4.03 14.76
N LYS A 563 23.36 -5.14 15.36
CA LYS A 563 24.78 -5.40 15.57
C LYS A 563 25.51 -5.57 14.25
N LEU A 564 24.97 -6.39 13.34
CA LEU A 564 25.53 -6.55 11.99
C LEU A 564 25.53 -5.24 11.20
N ALA A 565 24.44 -4.47 11.27
CA ALA A 565 24.39 -3.18 10.58
C ALA A 565 25.40 -2.18 11.16
N LYS A 566 25.59 -2.15 12.48
CA LYS A 566 26.60 -1.30 13.12
C LYS A 566 28.02 -1.68 12.66
N GLU A 567 28.37 -2.95 12.71
CA GLU A 567 29.66 -3.45 12.22
C GLU A 567 29.86 -3.11 10.73
N GLY A 568 28.83 -3.30 9.91
CA GLY A 568 28.87 -2.97 8.49
C GLY A 568 28.99 -1.47 8.17
N MET A 569 28.50 -0.61 9.05
CA MET A 569 28.67 0.84 8.98
C MET A 569 30.09 1.28 9.36
N GLU A 570 30.68 0.67 10.40
CA GLU A 570 32.05 0.95 10.83
C GLU A 570 33.09 0.61 9.75
N LEU A 571 32.82 -0.39 8.91
CA LEU A 571 33.65 -0.74 7.76
C LEU A 571 33.70 0.37 6.70
N GLU A 572 32.60 1.10 6.52
CA GLU A 572 32.51 2.18 5.51
C GLU A 572 33.18 3.48 5.99
N THR A 573 33.27 3.68 7.32
CA THR A 573 34.01 4.82 7.90
C THR A 573 35.53 4.62 7.93
N LYS A 574 36.01 3.38 7.77
CA LYS A 574 37.44 3.03 7.80
C LYS A 574 38.06 2.89 6.41
N SER A 575 37.23 2.87 5.36
CA SER A 575 37.62 2.83 3.94
C SER A 575 37.57 4.23 3.34
#